data_AF-A0A087UDJ7-F1
#
_entry.id   AF-A0A087UDJ7-F1
#
_cell.length_a   1.000
_cell.length_b   1.000
_cell.length_c   1.000
_cell.angle_alpha   90.00
_cell.angle_beta   90.00
_cell.angle_gamma   90.00
#
_symmetry.space_group_name_H-M   'P 1'
#
loop_
_entity.id
_entity.type
_entity.pdbx_description
1 polymer ?
#
loop_
_entity_poly.entity_id
_entity_poly.type
_entity_poly.pdbx_seq_one_letter_code
_entity_poly.pdbx_strand_id
1 'polypeptide(L)'
;MKLSPVHINSNKMITPPSFVTECPGSSVAHDLQMSQLPHDKFKTLTDPFCIFEFDFTGKSEIKEKRVVVKQIPVQDNGNCDVLFMWWELKMDMDGDILLSTAPKWMQPDPTKSQWRDHWMQAIYYLPDTIKVLKGDIITINAYHDAHSFWFGTP
;
A
#
# COMPACT_ATOMS: atom_id res chain seq x y z
N MET A 1 3.08 11.33 -4.47
CA MET A 1 2.96 11.61 -5.93
C MET A 1 3.40 13.04 -6.17
N LYS A 2 4.50 13.27 -6.89
CA LYS A 2 5.04 14.61 -7.16
C LYS A 2 4.60 15.07 -8.55
N LEU A 3 4.07 16.28 -8.67
CA LEU A 3 3.73 16.84 -9.98
C LEU A 3 5.02 17.15 -10.74
N SER A 4 5.07 16.75 -12.01
CA SER A 4 6.17 17.08 -12.91
C SER A 4 5.91 18.40 -13.64
N PRO A 5 6.96 19.16 -14.01
CA PRO A 5 6.80 20.34 -14.86
C PRO A 5 6.13 20.01 -16.19
N VAL A 6 5.26 20.91 -16.65
CA VAL A 6 4.54 20.77 -17.93
C VAL A 6 5.11 21.77 -18.94
N HIS A 7 5.51 21.26 -20.12
CA HIS A 7 5.97 22.08 -21.23
C HIS A 7 4.78 22.54 -22.08
N ILE A 8 4.61 23.85 -22.25
CA ILE A 8 3.57 24.41 -23.14
C ILE A 8 4.11 24.57 -24.56
N ASN A 9 5.35 25.00 -24.69
CA ASN A 9 6.11 25.07 -25.94
C ASN A 9 7.61 25.06 -25.62
N SER A 10 8.46 25.12 -26.64
CA SER A 10 9.93 25.00 -26.49
C SER A 10 10.55 25.95 -25.47
N ASN A 11 9.90 27.08 -25.15
CA ASN A 11 10.45 28.13 -24.28
C ASN A 11 9.59 28.43 -23.04
N LYS A 12 8.48 27.71 -22.82
CA LYS A 12 7.59 27.96 -21.67
C LYS A 12 7.30 26.67 -20.91
N MET A 13 7.68 26.68 -19.64
CA MET A 13 7.48 25.59 -18.69
C MET A 13 6.68 26.10 -17.50
N ILE A 14 5.64 25.36 -17.12
CA ILE A 14 4.94 25.54 -15.85
C ILE A 14 5.60 24.59 -14.84
N THR A 15 6.22 25.15 -13.82
CA THR A 15 6.78 24.40 -12.70
C THR A 15 5.81 24.40 -11.53
N PRO A 16 5.50 23.23 -10.94
CA PRO A 16 4.74 23.17 -9.70
C PRO A 16 5.47 23.94 -8.58
N PRO A 17 4.74 24.65 -7.70
CA PRO A 17 5.35 25.27 -6.54
C PRO A 17 6.03 24.26 -5.62
N SER A 18 7.09 24.68 -4.91
CA SER A 18 7.86 23.80 -4.02
C SER A 18 7.00 23.09 -2.96
N PHE A 19 6.03 23.80 -2.38
CA PHE A 19 5.11 23.23 -1.39
C PHE A 19 4.26 22.07 -1.94
N VAL A 20 4.08 21.97 -3.26
CA VAL A 20 3.38 20.85 -3.90
C VAL A 20 4.35 19.69 -4.17
N THR A 21 5.59 19.99 -4.56
CA THR A 21 6.61 18.95 -4.83
C THR A 21 7.19 18.34 -3.56
N GLU A 22 7.13 19.05 -2.43
CA GLU A 22 7.58 18.61 -1.11
C GLU A 22 6.43 18.07 -0.24
N CYS A 23 5.19 18.12 -0.74
CA CYS A 23 4.03 17.62 -0.01
C CYS A 23 4.11 16.08 0.11
N PRO A 24 3.98 15.51 1.32
CA PRO A 24 3.93 14.06 1.50
C PRO A 24 2.66 13.44 0.90
N GLY A 25 1.69 14.28 0.51
CA GLY A 25 0.37 13.85 0.05
C GLY A 25 -0.62 13.72 1.20
N SER A 26 -1.81 13.21 0.86
CA SER A 26 -2.84 12.89 1.85
C SER A 26 -2.50 11.58 2.58
N SER A 27 -2.74 11.53 3.89
CA SER A 27 -2.67 10.30 4.68
C SER A 27 -3.94 9.42 4.56
N VAL A 28 -4.93 9.88 3.79
CA VAL A 28 -6.18 9.14 3.59
C VAL A 28 -5.95 7.96 2.65
N ALA A 29 -6.60 6.84 2.96
CA ALA A 29 -6.64 5.67 2.09
C ALA A 29 -7.22 6.05 0.71
N HIS A 30 -6.48 5.74 -0.34
CA HIS A 30 -7.02 5.87 -1.69
C HIS A 30 -7.62 4.53 -2.10
N ASP A 31 -8.92 4.38 -1.85
CA ASP A 31 -9.66 3.15 -2.15
C ASP A 31 -9.87 3.01 -3.66
N LEU A 32 -9.55 1.83 -4.20
CA LEU A 32 -9.80 1.53 -5.62
C LEU A 32 -9.93 0.02 -5.88
N GLN A 33 -10.53 -0.31 -7.03
CA GLN A 33 -10.65 -1.69 -7.48
C GLN A 33 -9.30 -2.16 -8.05
N MET A 34 -8.36 -2.55 -7.18
CA MET A 34 -6.97 -2.85 -7.55
C MET A 34 -6.85 -4.02 -8.53
N SER A 35 -7.87 -4.88 -8.58
CA SER A 35 -8.02 -5.94 -9.59
C SER A 35 -8.21 -5.41 -11.02
N GLN A 36 -8.56 -4.14 -11.20
CA GLN A 36 -8.76 -3.48 -12.50
C GLN A 36 -7.55 -2.65 -12.94
N LEU A 37 -6.49 -2.60 -12.13
CA LEU A 37 -5.26 -1.92 -12.53
C LEU A 37 -4.59 -2.68 -13.69
N PRO A 38 -4.25 -2.00 -14.80
CA PRO A 38 -3.52 -2.65 -15.88
C PRO A 38 -2.11 -3.03 -15.40
N HIS A 39 -1.74 -4.30 -15.59
CA HIS A 39 -0.47 -4.86 -15.11
C HIS A 39 0.78 -4.23 -15.75
N ASP A 40 0.63 -3.57 -16.90
CA ASP A 40 1.72 -2.82 -17.55
C ASP A 40 1.95 -1.43 -16.93
N LYS A 41 1.10 -1.00 -15.99
CA LYS A 41 1.16 0.32 -15.33
C LYS A 41 1.74 0.28 -13.93
N PHE A 42 2.02 -0.89 -13.38
CA PHE A 42 2.65 -1.04 -12.08
C PHE A 42 3.62 -2.22 -12.05
N LYS A 43 4.51 -2.20 -11.07
CA LYS A 43 5.45 -3.28 -10.80
C LYS A 43 5.51 -3.52 -9.31
N THR A 44 5.28 -4.75 -8.88
CA THR A 44 5.48 -5.16 -7.49
C THR A 44 6.97 -5.31 -7.22
N LEU A 45 7.45 -4.66 -6.15
CA LEU A 45 8.87 -4.71 -5.77
C LEU A 45 9.15 -5.70 -4.64
N THR A 46 8.10 -6.18 -3.96
CA THR A 46 8.17 -7.08 -2.81
C THR A 46 7.07 -8.13 -2.93
N ASP A 47 7.24 -9.23 -2.20
CA ASP A 47 6.09 -10.09 -1.86
C ASP A 47 5.16 -9.34 -0.87
N PRO A 48 3.88 -9.75 -0.75
CA PRO A 48 3.01 -9.23 0.30
C PRO A 48 3.57 -9.51 1.70
N PHE A 49 3.33 -8.60 2.62
CA PHE A 49 3.76 -8.74 4.02
C PHE A 49 2.65 -8.27 4.97
N CYS A 50 2.51 -8.97 6.10
CA CYS A 50 1.57 -8.57 7.15
C CYS A 50 2.15 -7.42 7.98
N ILE A 51 1.46 -6.28 7.96
CA ILE A 51 1.84 -5.08 8.72
C ILE A 51 1.28 -5.14 10.14
N PHE A 52 -0.02 -5.31 10.24
CA PHE A 52 -0.77 -5.36 11.49
C PHE A 52 -1.63 -6.62 11.53
N GLU A 53 -1.65 -7.25 12.69
CA GLU A 53 -2.58 -8.31 13.03
C GLU A 53 -3.45 -7.83 14.21
N PHE A 54 -4.73 -8.19 14.16
CA PHE A 54 -5.72 -7.86 15.18
C PHE A 54 -6.41 -9.14 15.61
N ASP A 55 -6.34 -9.44 16.91
CA ASP A 55 -7.00 -10.59 17.51
C ASP A 55 -8.37 -10.16 18.06
N PHE A 56 -9.43 -10.57 17.37
CA PHE A 56 -10.80 -10.27 17.75
C PHE A 56 -11.42 -11.33 18.68
N THR A 57 -10.66 -12.32 19.15
CA THR A 57 -11.18 -13.40 20.01
C THR A 57 -11.32 -12.96 21.48
N GLY A 58 -10.90 -11.74 21.81
CA GLY A 58 -10.92 -11.20 23.18
C GLY A 58 -9.82 -11.75 24.09
N LYS A 59 -8.86 -12.51 23.57
CA LYS A 59 -7.72 -13.04 24.35
C LYS A 59 -6.65 -12.00 24.60
N SER A 60 -6.55 -11.00 23.74
CA SER A 60 -5.62 -9.89 23.86
C SER A 60 -6.34 -8.56 23.68
N GLU A 61 -5.78 -7.51 24.27
CA GLU A 61 -6.28 -6.15 24.12
C GLU A 61 -6.04 -5.64 22.68
N ILE A 62 -7.08 -5.08 22.06
CA ILE A 62 -6.96 -4.38 20.79
C ILE A 62 -6.46 -2.97 21.08
N LYS A 63 -5.15 -2.75 20.87
CA LYS A 63 -4.55 -1.43 21.00
C LYS A 63 -5.04 -0.51 19.90
N GLU A 64 -5.63 0.63 20.25
CA GLU A 64 -6.11 1.63 19.30
C GLU A 64 -4.96 2.33 18.55
N LYS A 65 -3.78 2.44 19.16
CA LYS A 65 -2.61 3.10 18.55
C LYS A 65 -1.39 2.20 18.57
N ARG A 66 -0.79 1.95 17.40
CA ARG A 66 0.47 1.21 17.28
C ARG A 66 1.39 1.84 16.24
N VAL A 67 2.69 1.61 16.44
CA VAL A 67 3.75 1.90 15.48
C VAL A 67 4.54 0.61 15.28
N VAL A 68 4.78 0.23 14.04
CA VAL A 68 5.54 -0.96 13.68
C VAL A 68 6.55 -0.59 12.61
N VAL A 69 7.79 -0.99 12.80
CA VAL A 69 8.85 -0.88 11.80
C VAL A 69 8.95 -2.23 11.09
N LYS A 70 8.82 -2.24 9.76
CA LYS A 70 8.96 -3.43 8.92
C LYS A 70 10.17 -3.29 8.02
N GLN A 71 11.03 -4.31 8.05
CA GLN A 71 12.12 -4.50 7.10
C GLN A 71 11.69 -5.52 6.07
N ILE A 72 11.66 -5.13 4.80
CA ILE A 72 11.05 -5.89 3.72
C ILE A 72 12.10 -6.13 2.63
N PRO A 73 12.37 -7.40 2.26
CA PRO A 73 13.31 -7.71 1.18
C PRO A 73 12.71 -7.34 -0.18
N VAL A 74 13.53 -6.70 -1.01
CA VAL A 74 13.18 -6.29 -2.37
C VAL A 74 13.44 -7.43 -3.35
N GLN A 75 12.42 -7.77 -4.13
CA GLN A 75 12.45 -8.86 -5.11
C GLN A 75 12.84 -8.39 -6.51
N ASP A 76 12.75 -7.09 -6.79
CA ASP A 76 13.04 -6.53 -8.11
C ASP A 76 13.48 -5.06 -8.05
N ASN A 77 14.22 -4.63 -9.07
CA ASN A 77 14.71 -3.26 -9.19
C ASN A 77 13.56 -2.30 -9.50
N GLY A 78 13.58 -1.10 -8.93
CA GLY A 78 12.63 -0.06 -9.29
C GLY A 78 12.55 1.10 -8.32
N ASN A 79 11.44 1.81 -8.40
CA ASN A 79 11.10 2.94 -7.56
C ASN A 79 9.86 2.56 -6.74
N CYS A 80 9.97 2.57 -5.43
CA CYS A 80 8.84 2.38 -4.53
C CYS A 80 8.17 3.74 -4.30
N ASP A 81 7.04 3.95 -4.99
CA ASP A 81 6.24 5.18 -4.90
C ASP A 81 5.01 5.00 -4.00
N VAL A 82 4.50 3.77 -3.91
CA VAL A 82 3.21 3.43 -3.31
C VAL A 82 3.26 2.10 -2.58
N LEU A 83 2.40 1.97 -1.59
CA LEU A 83 2.06 0.72 -0.91
C LEU A 83 0.66 0.29 -1.30
N PHE A 84 0.53 -0.94 -1.78
CA PHE A 84 -0.76 -1.58 -1.98
C PHE A 84 -1.16 -2.29 -0.68
N MET A 85 -2.41 -2.09 -0.25
CA MET A 85 -2.92 -2.60 1.01
C MET A 85 -4.28 -3.25 0.81
N TRP A 86 -4.47 -4.36 1.50
CA TRP A 86 -5.72 -5.07 1.68
C TRP A 86 -5.68 -5.78 3.03
N TRP A 87 -6.76 -6.46 3.39
CA TRP A 87 -6.84 -7.23 4.62
C TRP A 87 -7.43 -8.62 4.39
N GLU A 88 -7.17 -9.50 5.34
CA GLU A 88 -7.76 -10.82 5.42
C GLU A 88 -8.34 -11.01 6.83
N LEU A 89 -9.46 -11.72 6.90
CA LEU A 89 -10.16 -12.02 8.13
C LEU A 89 -10.38 -13.53 8.22
N LYS A 90 -9.79 -14.15 9.25
CA LYS A 90 -10.08 -15.53 9.63
C LYS A 90 -11.41 -15.54 10.36
N MET A 91 -12.38 -16.26 9.82
CA MET A 91 -13.76 -16.31 10.34
C MET A 91 -13.95 -17.40 11.41
N ASP A 92 -12.97 -18.27 11.55
CA ASP A 92 -12.91 -19.39 12.49
C ASP A 92 -11.54 -19.43 13.19
N MET A 93 -11.46 -20.24 14.26
CA MET A 93 -10.26 -20.34 15.08
C MET A 93 -9.15 -21.16 14.45
N ASP A 94 -9.51 -22.09 13.56
CA ASP A 94 -8.57 -22.97 12.86
C ASP A 94 -8.01 -22.29 11.59
N GLY A 95 -8.74 -21.29 11.06
CA GLY A 95 -8.34 -20.47 9.92
C GLY A 95 -8.72 -21.07 8.57
N ASP A 96 -9.61 -22.07 8.57
CA ASP A 96 -10.08 -22.75 7.36
C ASP A 96 -11.01 -21.86 6.53
N ILE A 97 -11.68 -20.90 7.17
CA ILE A 97 -12.60 -19.96 6.55
C ILE A 97 -11.96 -18.58 6.50
N LEU A 98 -11.34 -18.28 5.35
CA LEU A 98 -10.66 -17.00 5.11
C LEU A 98 -11.50 -16.09 4.21
N LEU A 99 -11.81 -14.90 4.73
CA LEU A 99 -12.31 -13.80 3.93
C LEU A 99 -11.14 -12.89 3.54
N SER A 100 -10.76 -12.89 2.26
CA SER A 100 -9.67 -12.04 1.74
C SER A 100 -10.22 -10.95 0.84
N THR A 101 -9.65 -9.75 0.98
CA THR A 101 -9.83 -8.63 0.03
C THR A 101 -8.63 -8.47 -0.89
N ALA A 102 -7.70 -9.43 -0.94
CA ALA A 102 -6.57 -9.36 -1.86
C ALA A 102 -7.04 -9.25 -3.32
N PRO A 103 -6.35 -8.45 -4.15
CA PRO A 103 -6.75 -8.26 -5.54
C PRO A 103 -6.65 -9.57 -6.32
N LYS A 104 -7.39 -9.67 -7.43
CA LYS A 104 -7.53 -10.88 -8.25
C LYS A 104 -6.19 -11.51 -8.65
N TRP A 105 -5.18 -10.70 -8.91
CA TRP A 105 -3.85 -11.15 -9.33
C TRP A 105 -2.95 -11.65 -8.18
N MET A 106 -3.39 -11.51 -6.93
CA MET A 106 -2.75 -12.10 -5.75
C MET A 106 -3.41 -13.41 -5.29
N GLN A 107 -4.56 -13.76 -5.85
CA GLN A 107 -5.30 -14.96 -5.45
C GLN A 107 -4.68 -16.22 -6.10
N PRO A 108 -4.62 -17.36 -5.38
CA PRO A 108 -4.11 -18.62 -5.96
C PRO A 108 -4.87 -19.05 -7.22
N ASP A 109 -6.18 -18.79 -7.25
CA ASP A 109 -7.04 -18.98 -8.41
C ASP A 109 -7.79 -17.68 -8.72
N PRO A 110 -7.28 -16.88 -9.68
CA PRO A 110 -7.90 -15.62 -10.09
C PRO A 110 -9.36 -15.78 -10.56
N THR A 111 -9.76 -16.95 -11.05
CA THR A 111 -11.13 -17.18 -11.56
C THR A 111 -12.17 -17.27 -10.45
N LYS A 112 -11.74 -17.61 -9.23
CA LYS A 112 -12.59 -17.70 -8.04
C LYS A 112 -12.68 -16.41 -7.25
N SER A 113 -12.00 -15.36 -7.71
CA SER A 113 -12.01 -14.04 -7.07
C SER A 113 -13.43 -13.48 -7.02
N GLN A 114 -13.85 -13.08 -5.82
CA GLN A 114 -15.18 -12.53 -5.58
C GLN A 114 -15.13 -11.00 -5.67
N TRP A 115 -15.87 -10.42 -6.60
CA TRP A 115 -15.97 -8.98 -6.73
C TRP A 115 -16.93 -8.40 -5.67
N ARG A 116 -16.53 -7.29 -5.03
CA ARG A 116 -17.30 -6.53 -4.05
C ARG A 116 -16.96 -5.04 -4.19
N ASP A 117 -17.92 -4.18 -3.91
CA ASP A 117 -17.73 -2.72 -3.97
C ASP A 117 -17.66 -2.06 -2.58
N HIS A 118 -18.35 -2.64 -1.59
CA HIS A 118 -18.33 -2.11 -0.21
C HIS A 118 -17.00 -2.34 0.51
N TRP A 119 -16.19 -3.30 0.04
CA TRP A 119 -14.82 -3.53 0.51
C TRP A 119 -13.88 -3.61 -0.69
N MET A 120 -12.91 -2.71 -0.69
CA MET A 120 -11.94 -2.52 -1.75
C MET A 120 -10.53 -2.55 -1.18
N GLN A 121 -9.53 -2.52 -2.05
CA GLN A 121 -8.13 -2.37 -1.66
C GLN A 121 -7.80 -0.89 -1.56
N ALA A 122 -6.71 -0.57 -0.87
CA ALA A 122 -6.24 0.80 -0.71
C ALA A 122 -4.83 0.97 -1.27
N ILE A 123 -4.56 2.19 -1.77
CA ILE A 123 -3.20 2.68 -2.01
C ILE A 123 -2.84 3.68 -0.92
N TYR A 124 -1.62 3.56 -0.40
CA TYR A 124 -0.96 4.59 0.38
C TYR A 124 0.26 5.10 -0.37
N TYR A 125 0.46 6.41 -0.34
CA TYR A 125 1.59 7.06 -1.00
C TYR A 125 2.71 7.24 0.01
N LEU A 126 3.93 6.90 -0.40
CA LEU A 126 5.11 7.24 0.40
C LEU A 126 5.43 8.73 0.23
N PRO A 127 5.91 9.40 1.30
CA PRO A 127 6.33 10.80 1.21
C PRO A 127 7.39 11.03 0.13
N ASP A 128 8.32 10.08 0.01
CA ASP A 128 9.41 10.08 -0.96
C ASP A 128 9.50 8.76 -1.72
N THR A 129 9.89 8.86 -2.99
CA THR A 129 10.20 7.71 -3.83
C THR A 129 11.50 7.05 -3.38
N ILE A 130 11.43 5.76 -3.05
CA ILE A 130 12.61 4.99 -2.65
C ILE A 130 13.13 4.23 -3.87
N LYS A 131 14.34 4.53 -4.33
CA LYS A 131 15.01 3.73 -5.36
C LYS A 131 15.60 2.48 -4.75
N VAL A 132 15.34 1.33 -5.36
CA VAL A 132 15.78 0.03 -4.84
C VAL A 132 16.29 -0.90 -5.92
N LEU A 133 17.19 -1.78 -5.51
CA LEU A 133 17.70 -2.92 -6.26
C LEU A 133 17.20 -4.20 -5.62
N LYS A 134 17.09 -5.25 -6.43
CA LYS A 134 16.82 -6.60 -5.97
C LYS A 134 17.87 -7.02 -4.93
N GLY A 135 17.39 -7.50 -3.78
CA GLY A 135 18.22 -7.87 -2.64
C GLY A 135 18.38 -6.76 -1.59
N ASP A 136 17.97 -5.53 -1.89
CA ASP A 136 17.89 -4.47 -0.89
C ASP A 136 16.84 -4.78 0.18
N ILE A 137 16.91 -4.07 1.31
CA ILE A 137 15.90 -4.10 2.37
C ILE A 137 15.30 -2.70 2.50
N ILE A 138 14.00 -2.57 2.27
CA ILE A 138 13.26 -1.34 2.54
C ILE A 138 12.80 -1.36 3.99
N THR A 139 12.94 -0.23 4.68
CA THR A 139 12.33 -0.03 6.01
C THR A 139 11.09 0.84 5.86
N ILE A 140 9.94 0.33 6.30
CA ILE A 140 8.67 1.07 6.36
C ILE A 140 8.25 1.23 7.82
N ASN A 141 7.97 2.47 8.21
CA ASN A 141 7.30 2.78 9.46
C ASN A 141 5.80 2.79 9.19
N ALA A 142 5.10 1.83 9.77
CA ALA A 142 3.65 1.72 9.69
C ALA A 142 3.02 2.21 10.99
N TYR A 143 1.94 2.97 10.86
CA TYR A 143 1.24 3.57 11.98
C TYR A 143 -0.24 3.32 11.83
N HIS A 144 -0.93 3.20 12.96
CA HIS A 144 -2.37 3.37 12.99
C HIS A 144 -2.85 4.01 14.29
N ASP A 145 -4.00 4.66 14.19
CA ASP A 145 -4.86 5.02 15.32
C ASP A 145 -6.19 4.23 15.25
N ALA A 146 -7.20 4.67 15.99
CA ALA A 146 -8.50 4.00 16.05
C ALA A 146 -9.24 3.93 14.69
N HIS A 147 -8.87 4.77 13.71
CA HIS A 147 -9.62 4.92 12.45
C HIS A 147 -8.74 4.90 11.20
N SER A 148 -7.46 5.21 11.31
CA SER A 148 -6.59 5.46 10.15
C SER A 148 -5.31 4.65 10.21
N PHE A 149 -4.84 4.23 9.03
CA PHE A 149 -3.46 3.80 8.80
C PHE A 149 -2.70 4.89 8.06
N TRP A 150 -1.40 4.99 8.30
CA TRP A 150 -0.49 5.76 7.44
C TRP A 150 0.91 5.17 7.50
N PHE A 151 1.73 5.54 6.51
CA PHE A 151 3.04 4.94 6.29
C PHE A 151 4.08 6.01 6.02
N GLY A 152 5.28 5.78 6.51
CA GLY A 152 6.43 6.63 6.26
C GLY A 152 7.69 5.80 6.08
N THR A 153 8.73 6.47 5.63
CA THR A 153 10.11 5.98 5.63
C THR A 153 10.83 6.52 6.87
N PRO A 154 11.96 5.91 7.29
CA PRO A 154 12.84 6.46 8.31
C PRO A 154 13.32 7.88 8.01
#